data_AF-A0A1G9ZJA5-F1
#
_entry.id   AF-A0A1G9ZJA5-F1
#
_cell.length_a   1.000
_cell.length_b   1.000
_cell.length_c   1.000
_cell.angle_alpha   90.00
_cell.angle_beta   90.00
_cell.angle_gamma   90.00
#
_symmetry.space_group_name_H-M   'P 1'
#
loop_
_entity.id
_entity.type
_entity.pdbx_description
1 polymer ?
#
loop_
_entity_poly.entity_id
_entity_poly.type
_entity_poly.pdbx_seq_one_letter_code
_entity_poly.pdbx_strand_id
1 'polypeptide(L)'
;MRLLASALCLFLAAALVTFWLSNAEGAGDDRCDRFARTAAARAERDTGVGRRVVVIGDSYSVGLGLEQPDASWPSRLPGRVHVAGFSGSGFSPRAGGCGKVSFADRAAAAVVGADLVVVEGGLNDFDRTDAEIREGFRALVRAVGDVPLLVVGPPPAPSRAAEVPRVDALLAALAASHDAAYLSMADADLPYLPDGLHLTADGHVEFGDLVAAYLLNAASKAWAGGS
;
A
#
# COMPACT_ATOMS: atom_id res chain seq x y z
N MET A 1 -57.35 12.11 5.43
CA MET A 1 -56.33 11.97 6.49
C MET A 1 -55.35 10.81 6.26
N ARG A 2 -55.80 9.56 6.05
CA ARG A 2 -54.90 8.40 5.85
C ARG A 2 -53.97 8.52 4.63
N LEU A 3 -54.49 8.96 3.47
CA LEU A 3 -53.69 9.14 2.25
C LEU A 3 -52.61 10.23 2.36
N LEU A 4 -52.92 11.33 3.06
CA LEU A 4 -51.96 12.42 3.34
C LEU A 4 -50.84 11.97 4.28
N ALA A 5 -51.16 11.16 5.29
CA ALA A 5 -50.17 10.60 6.20
C ALA A 5 -49.23 9.61 5.48
N SER A 6 -49.77 8.75 4.60
CA SER A 6 -48.96 7.82 3.80
C SER A 6 -48.02 8.53 2.82
N ALA A 7 -48.49 9.59 2.15
CA ALA A 7 -47.67 10.38 1.25
C ALA A 7 -46.54 11.12 2.00
N LEU A 8 -46.82 11.65 3.18
CA LEU A 8 -45.82 12.30 4.03
C LEU A 8 -44.76 11.31 4.53
N CYS A 9 -45.16 10.10 4.95
CA CYS A 9 -44.21 9.07 5.37
C CYS A 9 -43.30 8.61 4.23
N LEU A 10 -43.83 8.41 3.02
CA LEU A 10 -43.03 8.05 1.84
C LEU A 10 -42.04 9.16 1.46
N PHE A 11 -42.48 10.42 1.52
CA PHE A 11 -41.60 11.56 1.26
C PHE A 11 -40.47 11.66 2.29
N LEU A 12 -40.79 11.50 3.58
CA LEU A 12 -39.78 11.52 4.65
C LEU A 12 -38.79 10.35 4.54
N ALA A 13 -39.27 9.15 4.20
CA ALA A 13 -38.40 7.99 3.97
C ALA A 13 -37.47 8.20 2.77
N ALA A 14 -37.99 8.72 1.67
CA ALA A 14 -37.19 9.06 0.49
C ALA A 14 -36.15 10.14 0.82
N ALA A 15 -36.55 11.21 1.52
CA ALA A 15 -35.64 12.28 1.94
C ALA A 15 -34.54 11.78 2.89
N LEU A 16 -34.86 10.88 3.82
CA LEU A 16 -33.90 10.24 4.72
C LEU A 16 -32.90 9.37 3.95
N VAL A 17 -33.38 8.57 2.99
CA VAL A 17 -32.51 7.74 2.14
C VAL A 17 -31.58 8.61 1.30
N THR A 18 -32.10 9.67 0.66
CA THR A 18 -31.27 10.61 -0.11
C THR A 18 -30.24 11.30 0.76
N PHE A 19 -30.62 11.76 1.96
CA PHE A 19 -29.69 12.40 2.91
C PHE A 19 -28.60 11.44 3.39
N TRP A 20 -28.93 10.17 3.64
CA TRP A 20 -27.95 9.14 4.00
C TRP A 20 -26.98 8.82 2.86
N LEU A 21 -27.49 8.70 1.63
CA LEU A 21 -26.67 8.45 0.44
C LEU A 21 -25.70 9.63 0.19
N SER A 22 -26.17 10.87 0.25
CA SER A 22 -25.33 12.05 0.03
C SER A 22 -24.24 12.24 1.09
N ASN A 23 -24.51 11.90 2.36
CA ASN A 23 -23.48 11.99 3.41
C ASN A 23 -22.41 10.88 3.28
N ALA A 24 -22.81 9.68 2.84
CA ALA A 24 -21.88 8.58 2.61
C ALA A 24 -20.93 8.88 1.43
N GLU A 25 -21.43 9.50 0.37
CA GLU A 25 -20.63 9.96 -0.77
C GLU A 25 -19.66 11.08 -0.35
N GLY A 26 -20.13 12.11 0.36
CA GLY A 26 -19.27 13.23 0.80
C GLY A 26 -18.17 12.85 1.79
N ALA A 27 -18.41 11.88 2.67
CA ALA A 27 -17.39 11.38 3.59
C ALA A 27 -16.29 10.57 2.87
N GLY A 28 -16.62 9.92 1.75
CA GLY A 28 -15.68 9.20 0.89
C GLY A 28 -14.75 10.14 0.15
N ASP A 29 -15.29 11.21 -0.43
CA ASP A 29 -14.52 12.23 -1.15
C ASP A 29 -13.52 12.94 -0.21
N ASP A 30 -13.97 13.34 0.98
CA ASP A 30 -13.10 13.96 1.99
C ASP A 30 -11.97 13.00 2.46
N ARG A 31 -12.24 11.69 2.56
CA ARG A 31 -11.21 10.69 2.89
C ARG A 31 -10.16 10.58 1.78
N CYS A 32 -10.58 10.44 0.52
CA CYS A 32 -9.65 10.30 -0.59
C CYS A 32 -8.82 11.57 -0.81
N ASP A 33 -9.43 12.74 -0.61
CA ASP A 33 -8.73 14.03 -0.66
C ASP A 33 -7.69 14.17 0.45
N ARG A 34 -7.99 13.71 1.68
CA ARG A 34 -6.99 13.66 2.77
C ARG A 34 -5.82 12.75 2.40
N PHE A 35 -6.10 11.54 1.91
CA PHE A 35 -5.04 10.62 1.51
C PHE A 35 -4.20 11.17 0.36
N ALA A 36 -4.80 11.84 -0.62
CA ALA A 36 -4.08 12.51 -1.69
C ALA A 36 -3.15 13.62 -1.18
N ARG A 37 -3.60 14.45 -0.24
CA ARG A 37 -2.76 15.49 0.38
C ARG A 37 -1.59 14.89 1.16
N THR A 38 -1.83 13.85 1.97
CA THR A 38 -0.76 13.17 2.72
C THR A 38 0.24 12.49 1.79
N ALA A 39 -0.24 11.83 0.73
CA ALA A 39 0.59 11.21 -0.29
C ALA A 39 1.50 12.24 -0.98
N ALA A 40 0.93 13.38 -1.41
CA ALA A 40 1.69 14.45 -2.04
C ALA A 40 2.77 15.01 -1.10
N ALA A 41 2.42 15.31 0.15
CA ALA A 41 3.37 15.81 1.15
C ALA A 41 4.50 14.81 1.46
N ARG A 42 4.20 13.50 1.43
CA ARG A 42 5.23 12.45 1.61
C ARG A 42 6.17 12.36 0.41
N ALA A 43 5.65 12.48 -0.81
CA ALA A 43 6.42 12.37 -2.05
C ALA A 43 7.42 13.52 -2.24
N GLU A 44 7.18 14.68 -1.62
CA GLU A 44 8.10 15.83 -1.64
C GLU A 44 9.36 15.62 -0.78
N ARG A 45 9.42 14.57 0.05
CA ARG A 45 10.48 14.36 1.04
C ARG A 45 11.24 13.07 0.80
N ASP A 46 12.27 13.13 -0.02
CA ASP A 46 13.20 12.01 -0.14
C ASP A 46 14.05 11.87 1.14
N THR A 47 14.39 10.64 1.52
CA THR A 47 15.26 10.35 2.66
C THR A 47 16.57 9.70 2.19
N GLY A 48 17.67 9.94 2.91
CA GLY A 48 18.96 9.32 2.62
C GLY A 48 19.68 9.83 1.36
N VAL A 49 20.76 9.14 0.97
CA VAL A 49 21.65 9.50 -0.14
C VAL A 49 22.16 8.25 -0.87
N GLY A 50 22.59 8.39 -2.12
CA GLY A 50 23.14 7.29 -2.93
C GLY A 50 22.18 6.82 -4.02
N ARG A 51 22.17 5.49 -4.26
CA ARG A 51 21.28 4.86 -5.26
C ARG A 51 19.83 5.25 -5.04
N ARG A 52 19.10 5.55 -6.12
CA ARG A 52 17.70 5.95 -6.06
C ARG A 52 16.81 4.72 -5.85
N VAL A 53 16.20 4.63 -4.68
CA VAL A 53 15.21 3.61 -4.35
C VAL A 53 13.83 4.25 -4.42
N VAL A 54 12.93 3.68 -5.21
CA VAL A 54 11.52 4.11 -5.25
C VAL A 54 10.68 3.11 -4.49
N VAL A 55 9.99 3.57 -3.45
CA VAL A 55 9.02 2.79 -2.70
C VAL A 55 7.63 3.11 -3.21
N ILE A 56 6.93 2.10 -3.74
CA ILE A 56 5.51 2.18 -4.07
C ILE A 56 4.75 1.41 -2.99
N GLY A 57 3.95 2.10 -2.18
CA GLY A 57 3.23 1.41 -1.11
C GLY A 57 1.98 2.12 -0.66
N ASP A 58 1.50 1.73 0.52
CA ASP A 58 0.20 2.13 1.04
C ASP A 58 0.28 3.04 2.27
N SER A 59 -0.66 2.89 3.23
CA SER A 59 -0.69 3.65 4.48
C SER A 59 0.58 3.45 5.30
N TYR A 60 1.25 2.31 5.20
CA TYR A 60 2.50 2.06 5.91
C TYR A 60 3.64 2.89 5.32
N SER A 61 3.78 2.87 4.00
CA SER A 61 4.81 3.64 3.30
C SER A 61 4.64 5.16 3.46
N VAL A 62 3.41 5.66 3.57
CA VAL A 62 3.18 7.09 3.87
C VAL A 62 3.30 7.46 5.35
N GLY A 63 3.35 6.49 6.26
CA GLY A 63 3.42 6.74 7.71
C GLY A 63 2.10 7.17 8.34
N LEU A 64 0.96 6.65 7.86
CA LEU A 64 -0.34 6.96 8.46
C LEU A 64 -0.39 6.49 9.92
N GLY A 65 -0.72 7.41 10.83
CA GLY A 65 -0.78 7.14 12.27
C GLY A 65 0.49 7.58 13.02
N LEU A 66 1.54 8.00 12.31
CA LEU A 66 2.73 8.60 12.93
C LEU A 66 2.57 10.11 13.12
N GLU A 67 3.17 10.62 14.19
CA GLU A 67 3.36 12.06 14.39
C GLU A 67 4.33 12.65 13.35
N GLN A 68 5.34 11.85 12.96
CA GLN A 68 6.35 12.19 11.95
C GLN A 68 6.27 11.18 10.79
N PRO A 69 5.47 11.43 9.75
CA PRO A 69 5.27 10.48 8.65
C PRO A 69 6.55 10.16 7.85
N ASP A 70 7.54 11.06 7.85
CA ASP A 70 8.85 10.85 7.24
C ASP A 70 9.75 9.87 8.03
N ALA A 71 9.43 9.60 9.29
CA ALA A 71 10.05 8.54 10.09
C ALA A 71 9.45 7.14 9.84
N SER A 72 8.54 7.01 8.86
CA SER A 72 8.03 5.71 8.42
C SER A 72 9.13 4.78 7.91
N TRP A 73 8.80 3.48 7.83
CA TRP A 73 9.73 2.41 7.48
C TRP A 73 10.64 2.67 6.26
N PRO A 74 10.23 3.37 5.18
CA PRO A 74 11.11 3.64 4.04
C PRO A 74 12.38 4.44 4.41
N SER A 75 12.32 5.23 5.49
CA SER A 75 13.48 6.00 5.98
C SER A 75 14.64 5.13 6.46
N ARG A 76 14.37 3.84 6.71
CA ARG A 76 15.35 2.83 7.15
C ARG A 76 16.15 2.23 6.00
N LEU A 77 15.67 2.38 4.77
CA LEU A 77 16.31 1.73 3.62
C LEU A 77 17.62 2.43 3.24
N PRO A 78 18.61 1.68 2.74
CA PRO A 78 19.82 2.28 2.19
C PRO A 78 19.51 3.02 0.87
N GLY A 79 20.25 4.09 0.60
CA GLY A 79 20.11 4.87 -0.64
C GLY A 79 19.33 6.17 -0.45
N ARG A 80 19.08 6.85 -1.57
CA ARG A 80 18.15 7.98 -1.65
C ARG A 80 16.75 7.43 -1.96
N VAL A 81 15.89 7.44 -0.96
CA VAL A 81 14.56 6.82 -0.99
C VAL A 81 13.50 7.86 -1.33
N HIS A 82 12.74 7.60 -2.39
CA HIS A 82 11.55 8.34 -2.77
C HIS A 82 10.33 7.48 -2.51
N VAL A 83 9.29 8.05 -1.87
CA VAL A 83 8.05 7.33 -1.56
C VAL A 83 6.93 7.82 -2.47
N ALA A 84 6.49 6.95 -3.36
CA ALA A 84 5.19 7.04 -4.01
C ALA A 84 4.21 6.21 -3.18
N GLY A 85 3.57 6.80 -2.18
CA GLY A 85 2.62 6.11 -1.31
C GLY A 85 1.20 6.62 -1.44
N PHE A 86 0.20 5.78 -1.21
CA PHE A 86 -1.20 6.22 -1.09
C PHE A 86 -1.98 5.30 -0.14
N SER A 87 -2.49 5.84 0.97
CA SER A 87 -3.22 5.05 1.97
C SER A 87 -4.42 4.31 1.38
N GLY A 88 -4.54 3.02 1.70
CA GLY A 88 -5.60 2.16 1.20
C GLY A 88 -5.37 1.60 -0.21
N SER A 89 -4.34 2.05 -0.93
CA SER A 89 -4.02 1.48 -2.24
C SER A 89 -3.43 0.07 -2.13
N GLY A 90 -3.48 -0.67 -3.23
CA GLY A 90 -3.03 -2.05 -3.33
C GLY A 90 -2.64 -2.41 -4.75
N PHE A 91 -2.46 -3.71 -4.99
CA PHE A 91 -2.23 -4.24 -6.33
C PHE A 91 -3.48 -4.09 -7.19
N SER A 92 -4.63 -4.49 -6.64
CA SER A 92 -5.93 -4.36 -7.32
C SER A 92 -6.29 -2.88 -7.50
N PRO A 93 -6.78 -2.47 -8.69
CA PRO A 93 -7.36 -1.14 -8.90
C PRO A 93 -8.52 -0.80 -7.97
N ARG A 94 -9.12 -1.80 -7.32
CA ARG A 94 -10.28 -1.66 -6.43
C ARG A 94 -9.95 -1.90 -4.96
N ALA A 95 -8.68 -1.88 -4.55
CA ALA A 95 -8.28 -2.06 -3.15
C ALA A 95 -8.75 -0.91 -2.23
N GLY A 96 -8.53 0.35 -2.62
CA GLY A 96 -8.74 1.51 -1.73
C GLY A 96 -10.01 2.33 -1.92
N GLY A 97 -10.78 2.07 -2.99
CA GLY A 97 -11.98 2.84 -3.34
C GLY A 97 -11.75 4.30 -3.75
N CYS A 98 -10.50 4.76 -3.85
CA CYS A 98 -10.14 6.12 -4.24
C CYS A 98 -9.59 6.16 -5.67
N GLY A 99 -10.45 6.29 -6.68
CA GLY A 99 -10.03 6.56 -8.08
C GLY A 99 -8.87 5.68 -8.62
N LYS A 100 -8.01 6.26 -9.46
CA LYS A 100 -6.85 5.60 -10.08
C LYS A 100 -5.58 5.79 -9.23
N VAL A 101 -5.47 5.04 -8.14
CA VAL A 101 -4.35 5.14 -7.18
C VAL A 101 -3.69 3.79 -6.87
N SER A 102 -3.96 2.75 -7.66
CA SER A 102 -3.30 1.47 -7.51
C SER A 102 -1.78 1.59 -7.62
N PHE A 103 -1.05 0.56 -7.21
CA PHE A 103 0.40 0.53 -7.37
C PHE A 103 0.81 0.73 -8.84
N ALA A 104 0.08 0.11 -9.77
CA ALA A 104 0.33 0.25 -11.20
C ALA A 104 0.05 1.67 -11.72
N ASP A 105 -1.02 2.33 -11.26
CA ASP A 105 -1.36 3.71 -11.68
C ASP A 105 -0.25 4.71 -11.35
N ARG A 106 0.47 4.47 -10.25
CA ARG A 106 1.50 5.38 -9.73
C ARG A 106 2.91 5.01 -10.19
N ALA A 107 3.16 3.74 -10.51
CA ALA A 107 4.47 3.22 -10.88
C ALA A 107 5.09 3.97 -12.07
N ALA A 108 4.34 4.14 -13.17
CA ALA A 108 4.89 4.68 -14.42
C ALA A 108 5.53 6.08 -14.24
N ALA A 109 4.97 6.94 -13.39
CA ALA A 109 5.54 8.25 -13.10
C ALA A 109 6.67 8.18 -12.05
N ALA A 110 6.55 7.30 -11.06
CA ALA A 110 7.46 7.25 -9.91
C ALA A 110 8.83 6.64 -10.23
N VAL A 111 8.88 5.65 -11.13
CA VAL A 111 10.08 4.81 -11.36
C VAL A 111 11.14 5.46 -12.25
N VAL A 112 10.90 6.65 -12.79
CA VAL A 112 11.86 7.35 -13.65
C VAL A 112 13.18 7.57 -12.89
N GLY A 113 14.26 7.01 -13.44
CA GLY A 113 15.61 7.06 -12.88
C GLY A 113 15.83 6.20 -11.64
N ALA A 114 14.92 5.28 -11.30
CA ALA A 114 15.09 4.38 -10.17
C ALA A 114 16.16 3.32 -10.46
N ASP A 115 17.01 3.07 -9.46
CA ASP A 115 17.97 1.96 -9.47
C ASP A 115 17.39 0.67 -8.89
N LEU A 116 16.28 0.80 -8.14
CA LEU A 116 15.53 -0.26 -7.47
C LEU A 116 14.11 0.24 -7.20
N VAL A 117 13.11 -0.60 -7.44
CA VAL A 117 11.73 -0.39 -7.00
C VAL A 117 11.42 -1.38 -5.88
N VAL A 118 10.91 -0.88 -4.77
CA VAL A 118 10.37 -1.68 -3.68
C VAL A 118 8.86 -1.45 -3.63
N VAL A 119 8.07 -2.50 -3.72
CA VAL A 119 6.62 -2.43 -3.64
C VAL A 119 6.17 -3.10 -2.36
N GLU A 120 5.50 -2.35 -1.49
CA GLU A 120 5.01 -2.83 -0.20
C GLU A 120 3.48 -2.83 -0.22
N GLY A 121 2.87 -3.98 0.08
CA GLY A 121 1.43 -4.05 0.25
C GLY A 121 0.83 -5.45 0.14
N GLY A 122 -0.47 -5.47 -0.13
CA GLY A 122 -1.31 -6.69 -0.12
C GLY A 122 -2.33 -6.68 1.01
N LEU A 123 -2.12 -5.91 2.08
CA LEU A 123 -3.11 -5.80 3.16
C LEU A 123 -4.41 -5.17 2.68
N ASN A 124 -4.38 -4.19 1.76
CA ASN A 124 -5.60 -3.59 1.19
C ASN A 124 -6.26 -4.47 0.11
N ASP A 125 -5.61 -5.58 -0.27
CA ASP A 125 -6.14 -6.55 -1.22
C ASP A 125 -6.80 -7.76 -0.53
N PHE A 126 -6.90 -7.75 0.82
CA PHE A 126 -7.38 -8.88 1.63
C PHE A 126 -8.78 -9.39 1.23
N ASP A 127 -9.65 -8.51 0.72
CA ASP A 127 -11.01 -8.81 0.29
C ASP A 127 -11.14 -8.79 -1.25
N ARG A 128 -10.01 -8.81 -1.97
CA ARG A 128 -9.95 -8.88 -3.43
C ARG A 128 -9.69 -10.31 -3.87
N THR A 129 -10.23 -10.65 -5.04
CA THR A 129 -10.01 -11.95 -5.67
C THR A 129 -8.58 -12.08 -6.18
N ASP A 130 -8.08 -13.31 -6.23
CA ASP A 130 -6.76 -13.59 -6.82
C ASP A 130 -6.64 -13.06 -8.25
N ALA A 131 -7.71 -13.10 -9.04
CA ALA A 131 -7.70 -12.62 -10.42
C ALA A 131 -7.42 -11.11 -10.50
N GLU A 132 -8.04 -10.32 -9.62
CA GLU A 132 -7.84 -8.86 -9.54
C GLU A 132 -6.42 -8.52 -9.09
N ILE A 133 -5.89 -9.25 -8.11
CA ILE A 133 -4.50 -9.08 -7.64
C ILE A 133 -3.52 -9.44 -8.76
N ARG A 134 -3.73 -10.56 -9.48
CA ARG A 134 -2.88 -10.97 -10.62
C ARG A 134 -2.91 -9.96 -11.77
N GLU A 135 -4.05 -9.35 -12.06
CA GLU A 135 -4.15 -8.30 -13.07
C GLU A 135 -3.38 -7.05 -12.66
N GLY A 136 -3.59 -6.58 -11.42
CA GLY A 136 -2.88 -5.45 -10.85
C GLY A 136 -1.37 -5.64 -10.80
N PHE A 137 -0.90 -6.81 -10.35
CA PHE A 137 0.51 -7.17 -10.32
C PHE A 137 1.15 -7.15 -11.70
N ARG A 138 0.49 -7.74 -12.71
CA ARG A 138 0.99 -7.69 -14.09
C ARG A 138 1.05 -6.27 -14.65
N ALA A 139 0.09 -5.42 -14.30
CA ALA A 139 0.11 -4.01 -14.69
C ALA A 139 1.27 -3.25 -14.03
N LEU A 140 1.51 -3.51 -12.74
CA LEU A 140 2.63 -2.96 -11.99
C LEU A 140 3.98 -3.37 -12.60
N VAL A 141 4.21 -4.67 -12.85
CA VAL A 141 5.46 -5.16 -13.46
C VAL A 141 5.70 -4.48 -14.82
N ARG A 142 4.67 -4.36 -15.66
CA ARG A 142 4.79 -3.63 -16.93
C ARG A 142 5.16 -2.15 -16.75
N ALA A 143 4.62 -1.51 -15.72
CA ALA A 143 4.89 -0.10 -15.43
C ALA A 143 6.29 0.12 -14.82
N VAL A 144 6.82 -0.86 -14.07
CA VAL A 144 8.19 -0.87 -13.55
C VAL A 144 9.22 -1.10 -14.65
N GLY A 145 8.91 -1.96 -15.63
CA GLY A 145 9.81 -2.28 -16.73
C GLY A 145 11.02 -3.09 -16.26
N ASP A 146 12.20 -2.76 -16.81
CA ASP A 146 13.43 -3.52 -16.55
C ASP A 146 14.14 -3.14 -15.24
N VAL A 147 13.55 -2.25 -14.43
CA VAL A 147 14.14 -1.86 -13.15
C VAL A 147 13.99 -3.03 -12.16
N PRO A 148 15.05 -3.38 -11.40
CA PRO A 148 14.96 -4.41 -10.37
C PRO A 148 13.79 -4.14 -9.42
N LEU A 149 12.98 -5.17 -9.18
CA LEU A 149 11.77 -5.11 -8.38
C LEU A 149 11.88 -6.02 -7.17
N LEU A 150 11.69 -5.45 -5.98
CA LEU A 150 11.42 -6.17 -4.74
C LEU A 150 9.96 -5.98 -4.37
N VAL A 151 9.23 -7.07 -4.13
CA VAL A 151 7.90 -7.05 -3.54
C VAL A 151 7.99 -7.48 -2.07
N VAL A 152 7.48 -6.64 -1.18
CA VAL A 152 7.37 -6.89 0.25
C VAL A 152 5.92 -7.24 0.55
N GLY A 153 5.69 -8.49 0.98
CA GLY A 153 4.38 -9.05 1.27
C GLY A 153 3.73 -8.46 2.52
N PRO A 154 2.43 -8.76 2.74
CA PRO A 154 1.69 -8.23 3.88
C PRO A 154 2.12 -8.88 5.20
N PRO A 155 2.33 -8.10 6.28
CA PRO A 155 2.48 -8.67 7.62
C PRO A 155 1.13 -9.08 8.22
N PRO A 156 1.10 -9.92 9.28
CA PRO A 156 -0.13 -10.44 9.89
C PRO A 156 -0.88 -9.40 10.76
N ALA A 157 -1.24 -8.26 10.17
CA ALA A 157 -1.98 -7.20 10.86
C ALA A 157 -3.30 -7.74 11.45
N PRO A 158 -3.56 -7.58 12.76
CA PRO A 158 -4.66 -8.26 13.46
C PRO A 158 -6.03 -8.15 12.79
N SER A 159 -6.38 -7.00 12.25
CA SER A 159 -7.66 -6.75 11.57
C SER A 159 -7.84 -7.49 10.25
N ARG A 160 -6.76 -8.03 9.66
CA ARG A 160 -6.74 -8.69 8.35
C ARG A 160 -5.93 -9.99 8.31
N ALA A 161 -5.42 -10.45 9.45
CA ALA A 161 -4.47 -11.55 9.56
C ALA A 161 -4.96 -12.86 8.91
N ALA A 162 -6.28 -13.13 8.95
CA ALA A 162 -6.85 -14.34 8.37
C ALA A 162 -6.58 -14.50 6.86
N GLU A 163 -6.47 -13.39 6.12
CA GLU A 163 -6.28 -13.40 4.67
C GLU A 163 -4.79 -13.31 4.25
N VAL A 164 -3.90 -12.99 5.20
CA VAL A 164 -2.47 -12.79 4.92
C VAL A 164 -1.83 -14.03 4.29
N PRO A 165 -2.04 -15.27 4.77
CA PRO A 165 -1.45 -16.45 4.14
C PRO A 165 -1.83 -16.61 2.66
N ARG A 166 -3.09 -16.29 2.30
CA ARG A 166 -3.56 -16.38 0.91
C ARG A 166 -2.89 -15.33 0.04
N VAL A 167 -2.89 -14.08 0.48
CA VAL A 167 -2.33 -12.96 -0.30
C VAL A 167 -0.81 -13.08 -0.41
N ASP A 168 -0.11 -13.43 0.67
CA ASP A 168 1.33 -13.64 0.69
C ASP A 168 1.77 -14.74 -0.29
N ALA A 169 1.11 -15.90 -0.24
CA ALA A 169 1.41 -17.01 -1.15
C ALA A 169 1.17 -16.64 -2.62
N LEU A 170 0.10 -15.88 -2.90
CA LEU A 170 -0.19 -15.40 -4.24
C LEU A 170 0.89 -14.44 -4.76
N LEU A 171 1.29 -13.46 -3.94
CA LEU A 171 2.31 -12.48 -4.32
C LEU A 171 3.69 -13.13 -4.47
N ALA A 172 4.04 -14.08 -3.61
CA ALA A 172 5.27 -14.87 -3.75
C ALA A 172 5.33 -15.60 -5.10
N ALA A 173 4.25 -16.30 -5.47
CA ALA A 173 4.16 -17.01 -6.74
C ALA A 173 4.22 -16.06 -7.95
N LEU A 174 3.56 -14.90 -7.85
CA LEU A 174 3.58 -13.88 -8.90
C LEU A 174 4.97 -13.27 -9.07
N ALA A 175 5.64 -12.90 -7.98
CA ALA A 175 6.98 -12.36 -8.02
C ALA A 175 7.96 -13.35 -8.69
N ALA A 176 7.92 -14.62 -8.30
CA ALA A 176 8.73 -15.67 -8.91
C ALA A 176 8.46 -15.84 -10.41
N SER A 177 7.20 -15.72 -10.85
CA SER A 177 6.83 -15.84 -12.28
C SER A 177 7.27 -14.65 -13.15
N HIS A 178 7.71 -13.56 -12.52
CA HIS A 178 8.08 -12.30 -13.17
C HIS A 178 9.52 -11.88 -12.84
N ASP A 179 10.37 -12.81 -12.37
CA ASP A 179 11.77 -12.57 -12.00
C ASP A 179 11.95 -11.41 -10.99
N ALA A 180 10.91 -11.15 -10.17
CA ALA A 180 10.96 -10.17 -9.10
C ALA A 180 11.40 -10.83 -7.78
N ALA A 181 12.17 -10.10 -6.99
CA ALA A 181 12.50 -10.52 -5.63
C ALA A 181 11.24 -10.45 -4.73
N TYR A 182 11.13 -11.38 -3.79
CA TYR A 182 10.03 -11.41 -2.83
C TYR A 182 10.57 -11.51 -1.40
N LEU A 183 9.99 -10.72 -0.50
CA LEU A 183 10.16 -10.81 0.94
C LEU A 183 8.78 -11.02 1.57
N SER A 184 8.53 -12.21 2.10
CA SER A 184 7.34 -12.47 2.92
C SER A 184 7.49 -11.77 4.27
N MET A 185 6.41 -11.12 4.72
CA MET A 185 6.29 -10.57 6.07
C MET A 185 5.24 -11.34 6.90
N ALA A 186 4.72 -12.46 6.39
CA ALA A 186 3.58 -13.17 6.98
C ALA A 186 3.85 -13.69 8.41
N ASP A 187 5.12 -13.92 8.75
CA ASP A 187 5.56 -14.36 10.09
C ASP A 187 6.18 -13.22 10.93
N ALA A 188 6.13 -11.97 10.44
CA ALA A 188 6.68 -10.83 11.19
C ALA A 188 5.81 -10.54 12.41
N ASP A 189 6.43 -10.50 13.59
CA ASP A 189 5.82 -10.02 14.83
C ASP A 189 6.08 -8.52 14.92
N LEU A 190 5.04 -7.71 14.72
CA LEU A 190 5.15 -6.25 14.66
C LEU A 190 4.16 -5.59 15.61
N PRO A 191 4.52 -4.50 16.29
CA PRO A 191 3.59 -3.74 17.09
C PRO A 191 2.67 -2.87 16.21
N TYR A 192 1.36 -2.98 16.50
CA TYR A 192 0.29 -2.25 15.82
C TYR A 192 -0.37 -1.20 16.73
N LEU A 193 -0.91 -0.16 16.11
CA LEU A 193 -1.81 0.79 16.73
C LEU A 193 -3.12 0.09 17.18
N PRO A 194 -3.95 0.74 18.02
CA PRO A 194 -5.19 0.14 18.54
C PRO A 194 -6.21 -0.28 17.48
N ASP A 195 -6.09 0.20 16.24
CA ASP A 195 -6.94 -0.23 15.13
C ASP A 195 -6.59 -1.65 14.63
N GLY A 196 -5.47 -2.22 15.09
CA GLY A 196 -5.00 -3.53 14.68
C GLY A 196 -4.67 -3.60 13.19
N LEU A 197 -4.39 -2.46 12.56
CA LEU A 197 -4.07 -2.37 11.14
C LEU A 197 -2.78 -1.60 10.91
N HIS A 198 -2.62 -0.41 11.50
CA HIS A 198 -1.48 0.44 11.23
C HIS A 198 -0.35 0.19 12.23
N LEU A 199 0.90 0.31 11.79
CA LEU A 199 2.07 0.09 12.65
C LEU A 199 2.24 1.23 13.65
N THR A 200 2.78 0.91 14.83
CA THR A 200 3.33 1.94 15.72
C THR A 200 4.65 2.49 15.15
N ALA A 201 5.22 3.53 15.78
CA ALA A 201 6.56 4.00 15.45
C ALA A 201 7.60 2.86 15.53
N ASP A 202 7.57 2.05 16.60
CA ASP A 202 8.45 0.90 16.75
C ASP A 202 8.20 -0.15 15.66
N GLY A 203 6.94 -0.36 15.26
CA GLY A 203 6.58 -1.30 14.19
C GLY A 203 7.13 -0.85 12.84
N HIS A 204 7.14 0.45 12.57
CA HIS A 204 7.80 1.00 11.39
C HIS A 204 9.33 0.81 11.41
N VAL A 205 9.97 0.92 12.58
CA VAL A 205 11.40 0.64 12.74
C VAL A 205 11.69 -0.83 12.44
N GLU A 206 10.97 -1.75 13.09
CA GLU A 206 11.15 -3.19 12.92
C GLU A 206 10.87 -3.64 11.48
N PHE A 207 9.75 -3.20 10.89
CA PHE A 207 9.42 -3.48 9.49
C PHE A 207 10.52 -2.97 8.55
N GLY A 208 10.97 -1.73 8.74
CA GLY A 208 12.00 -1.13 7.90
C GLY A 208 13.36 -1.83 8.02
N ASP A 209 13.73 -2.27 9.22
CA ASP A 209 14.98 -2.99 9.48
C ASP A 209 14.99 -4.37 8.83
N LEU A 210 13.85 -5.10 8.84
CA LEU A 210 13.70 -6.37 8.12
C LEU A 210 13.91 -6.19 6.62
N VAL A 211 13.28 -5.17 6.01
CA VAL A 211 13.43 -4.90 4.57
C VAL A 211 14.86 -4.45 4.24
N ALA A 212 15.45 -3.58 5.06
CA ALA A 212 16.83 -3.13 4.88
C ALA A 212 17.83 -4.28 4.97
N ALA A 213 17.66 -5.18 5.95
CA ALA A 213 18.50 -6.37 6.09
C ALA A 213 18.40 -7.29 4.87
N TYR A 214 17.19 -7.50 4.33
CA TYR A 214 17.00 -8.26 3.10
C TYR A 214 17.79 -7.65 1.93
N LEU A 215 17.68 -6.34 1.72
CA LEU A 215 18.37 -5.63 0.63
C LEU A 215 19.90 -5.73 0.75
N LEU A 216 20.45 -5.56 1.96
CA LEU A 216 21.89 -5.66 2.19
C LEU A 216 22.42 -7.08 1.97
N ASN A 217 21.65 -8.10 2.36
CA ASN A 217 21.97 -9.50 2.12
C ASN A 217 21.92 -9.86 0.63
N ALA A 218 20.91 -9.36 -0.10
CA ALA A 218 20.79 -9.56 -1.54
C ALA A 218 21.97 -8.92 -2.30
N ALA A 219 22.34 -7.69 -1.94
CA ALA A 219 23.47 -6.99 -2.55
C ALA A 219 24.81 -7.74 -2.32
N SER A 220 25.00 -8.29 -1.12
CA SER A 220 26.20 -9.05 -0.78
C SER A 220 26.31 -10.35 -1.61
N LYS A 221 25.19 -11.06 -1.85
CA LYS A 221 25.15 -12.25 -2.70
C LYS A 221 25.44 -11.94 -4.17
N ALA A 222 24.93 -10.82 -4.69
CA ALA A 222 25.19 -10.38 -6.06
C ALA A 222 26.68 -10.11 -6.32
N TRP A 223 27.43 -9.68 -5.30
CA TRP A 223 28.88 -9.46 -5.41
C TRP A 223 29.71 -10.72 -5.18
N ALA A 224 29.20 -11.70 -4.43
CA ALA A 224 29.89 -12.96 -4.17
C ALA A 224 29.78 -13.99 -5.32
N GLY A 225 28.78 -13.87 -6.20
CA GLY A 225 28.56 -14.80 -7.33
C GLY A 225 29.28 -14.43 -8.64
N GLY A 226 30.10 -13.38 -8.64
CA GLY A 226 30.82 -12.86 -9.81
C GLY A 226 32.31 -13.22 -9.83
N SER A 227 32.67 -14.47 -9.51
CA SER A 227 34.04 -15.00 -9.60
C SER A 227 34.12 -16.19 -10.56
#